data_AF-A0A377Q4D2-F1
#
_entry.id   AF-A0A377Q4D2-F1
#
_cell.length_a   1.000
_cell.length_b   1.000
_cell.length_c   1.000
_cell.angle_alpha   90.00
_cell.angle_beta   90.00
_cell.angle_gamma   90.00
#
_symmetry.space_group_name_H-M   'P 1'
#
loop_
_entity.id
_entity.type
_entity.pdbx_description
1 polymer ?
#
loop_
_entity_poly.entity_id
_entity_poly.type
_entity_poly.pdbx_seq_one_letter_code
_entity_poly.pdbx_strand_id
1 'polypeptide(L)'
;MKGLFQNVRTILRMQSRRPKERLLSLPLVLENQGLQQIIQVPINEFPLYLPMPIFPPPGILVGTSLSLPLSADVNFIHVAGPSFEEVSLRYGGCFVGSQLSFYPGYFARTIAKIAYCAAVYTLGIAPFKGSPIRRVILGEDLSIGHWVGAWTGDPANEAKGLHAMQVRMEDSNVHVILRLFAQFNTPEYHVVLQPTAGYFIQPKKFPWR
;
A
#
# COMPACT_ATOMS: atom_id res chain seq x y z
N MET A 1 10.58 -4.58 -2.77
CA MET A 1 9.19 -5.09 -2.57
C MET A 1 8.96 -6.54 -3.02
N LYS A 2 9.89 -7.22 -3.72
CA LYS A 2 9.79 -8.68 -3.91
C LYS A 2 9.76 -9.33 -2.52
N GLY A 3 8.63 -9.88 -2.10
CA GLY A 3 8.42 -10.40 -0.74
C GLY A 3 7.03 -10.08 -0.17
N LEU A 4 6.75 -8.80 0.07
CA LEU A 4 5.56 -8.33 0.83
C LEU A 4 4.23 -8.93 0.37
N PHE A 5 4.03 -9.02 -0.95
CA PHE A 5 2.77 -9.49 -1.54
C PHE A 5 2.89 -10.82 -2.28
N GLN A 6 4.00 -11.55 -2.14
CA GLN A 6 4.17 -12.79 -2.89
C GLN A 6 3.18 -13.87 -2.44
N ASN A 7 3.03 -14.07 -1.13
CA ASN A 7 2.08 -15.03 -0.56
C ASN A 7 0.64 -14.63 -0.90
N VAL A 8 0.33 -13.33 -0.81
CA VAL A 8 -0.97 -12.77 -1.21
C VAL A 8 -1.29 -13.13 -2.67
N ARG A 9 -0.36 -12.89 -3.59
CA ARG A 9 -0.56 -13.22 -5.02
C ARG A 9 -0.73 -14.72 -5.27
N THR A 10 0.01 -15.55 -4.54
CA THR A 10 -0.06 -17.02 -4.64
C THR A 10 -1.42 -17.52 -4.17
N ILE A 11 -1.80 -17.19 -2.94
CA ILE A 11 -3.01 -17.72 -2.28
C ILE A 11 -4.28 -17.15 -2.92
N LEU A 12 -4.33 -15.84 -3.19
CA LEU A 12 -5.48 -15.23 -3.87
C LEU A 12 -5.52 -15.49 -5.37
N ARG A 13 -4.63 -16.33 -5.90
CA ARG A 13 -4.53 -16.69 -7.32
C ARG A 13 -4.49 -15.48 -8.28
N MET A 14 -3.91 -14.37 -7.84
CA MET A 14 -3.78 -13.14 -8.64
C MET A 14 -3.01 -13.42 -9.94
N GLN A 15 -3.22 -12.56 -10.95
CA GLN A 15 -2.57 -12.69 -12.26
C GLN A 15 -1.04 -12.84 -12.12
N SER A 16 -0.48 -13.83 -12.82
CA SER A 16 0.95 -14.11 -12.86
C SER A 16 1.36 -14.41 -14.30
N ARG A 17 2.58 -13.98 -14.66
CA ARG A 17 3.21 -14.38 -15.94
C ARG A 17 3.63 -15.85 -15.95
N ARG A 18 3.70 -16.49 -14.79
CA ARG A 18 4.16 -17.88 -14.59
C ARG A 18 3.17 -18.66 -13.72
N PRO A 19 1.93 -18.89 -14.17
CA PRO A 19 0.89 -19.53 -13.35
C PRO A 19 1.21 -20.99 -13.01
N LYS A 20 1.94 -21.70 -13.88
CA LYS A 20 2.37 -23.10 -13.67
C LYS A 20 3.48 -23.25 -12.64
N GLU A 21 4.22 -22.18 -12.34
CA GLU A 21 5.27 -22.14 -11.30
C GLU A 21 4.73 -21.72 -9.93
N ARG A 22 3.40 -21.63 -9.77
CA ARG A 22 2.81 -21.21 -8.51
C ARG A 22 3.01 -22.31 -7.45
N LEU A 23 3.56 -21.93 -6.31
CA LEU A 23 3.77 -22.83 -5.18
C LEU A 23 2.45 -23.42 -4.69
N LEU A 24 2.49 -24.71 -4.34
CA LEU A 24 1.36 -25.46 -3.77
C LEU A 24 1.40 -25.51 -2.24
N SER A 25 2.58 -25.27 -1.67
CA SER A 25 2.81 -25.11 -0.23
C SER A 25 3.67 -23.88 0.03
N LEU A 26 3.56 -23.34 1.24
CA LEU A 26 4.37 -22.21 1.69
C LEU A 26 5.06 -22.56 3.02
N PRO A 27 6.29 -22.06 3.24
CA PRO A 27 6.98 -22.24 4.52
C PRO A 27 6.26 -21.43 5.61
N LEU A 28 5.86 -22.10 6.68
CA LEU A 28 5.34 -21.49 7.89
C LEU A 28 6.37 -21.68 9.01
N VAL A 29 6.71 -20.57 9.70
CA VAL A 29 7.59 -20.61 10.87
C VAL A 29 6.73 -20.83 12.11
N LEU A 30 7.05 -21.88 12.85
CA LEU A 30 6.50 -22.13 14.18
C LEU A 30 7.63 -21.94 15.19
N GLU A 31 7.32 -21.30 16.31
CA GLU A 31 8.24 -21.16 17.42
C GLU A 31 7.64 -21.78 18.69
N ASN A 32 8.38 -22.70 19.31
CA ASN A 32 7.98 -23.33 20.56
C ASN A 32 9.13 -23.24 21.55
N GLN A 33 8.91 -22.58 22.70
CA GLN A 33 9.93 -22.42 23.75
C GLN A 33 11.28 -21.88 23.20
N GLY A 34 11.22 -20.96 22.23
CA GLY A 34 12.40 -20.36 21.59
C GLY A 34 13.05 -21.20 20.49
N LEU A 35 12.56 -22.41 20.21
CA LEU A 35 12.99 -23.22 19.07
C LEU A 35 12.12 -22.93 17.85
N GLN A 36 12.76 -22.43 16.79
CA GLN A 36 12.10 -22.20 15.51
C GLN A 36 12.18 -23.43 14.61
N GLN A 37 11.04 -23.83 14.08
CA GLN A 37 10.91 -24.86 13.06
C GLN A 37 10.16 -24.30 11.85
N ILE A 38 10.56 -24.71 10.65
CA ILE A 38 9.89 -24.33 9.40
C ILE A 38 9.17 -25.56 8.88
N ILE A 39 7.84 -25.48 8.77
CA ILE A 39 7.01 -26.52 8.17
C ILE A 39 6.46 -26.07 6.82
N GLN A 40 6.18 -27.01 5.92
CA GLN A 40 5.51 -26.72 4.65
C GLN A 40 4.00 -26.91 4.84
N VAL A 41 3.23 -25.85 4.60
CA VAL A 41 1.77 -25.86 4.76
C VAL A 41 1.12 -25.68 3.39
N PRO A 42 0.09 -26.48 3.04
CA PRO A 42 -0.70 -26.26 1.82
C PRO A 42 -1.23 -24.83 1.72
N ILE A 43 -1.31 -24.26 0.51
CA ILE A 43 -1.71 -22.84 0.32
C ILE A 43 -3.10 -22.48 0.87
N ASN A 44 -4.00 -23.45 1.01
CA ASN A 44 -5.35 -23.28 1.60
C ASN A 44 -5.36 -23.33 3.12
N GLU A 45 -4.28 -23.80 3.73
CA GLU A 45 -4.09 -23.90 5.19
C GLU A 45 -3.11 -22.84 5.71
N PHE A 46 -2.51 -22.06 4.83
CA PHE A 46 -1.58 -21.01 5.20
C PHE A 46 -2.32 -19.79 5.78
N PRO A 47 -1.96 -19.29 6.97
CA PRO A 47 -2.58 -18.11 7.57
C PRO A 47 -2.14 -16.84 6.84
N LEU A 48 -2.95 -16.37 5.90
CA LEU A 48 -2.60 -15.20 5.08
C LEU A 48 -3.05 -13.92 5.76
N TYR A 49 -2.07 -13.15 6.23
CA TYR A 49 -2.25 -11.77 6.66
C TYR A 49 -1.61 -10.81 5.66
N LEU A 50 -2.31 -9.71 5.38
CA LEU A 50 -1.85 -8.62 4.55
C LEU A 50 -1.29 -7.50 5.44
N PRO A 51 0.04 -7.33 5.52
CA PRO A 51 0.65 -6.19 6.21
C PRO A 51 0.45 -4.91 5.40
N MET A 52 -0.29 -3.96 5.96
CA MET A 52 -0.57 -2.66 5.37
C MET A 52 0.03 -1.54 6.24
N PRO A 53 1.00 -0.77 5.73
CA PRO A 53 1.53 0.38 6.45
C PRO A 53 0.45 1.42 6.72
N ILE A 54 0.43 1.97 7.93
CA ILE A 54 -0.36 3.14 8.31
C ILE A 54 0.62 4.29 8.50
N PHE A 55 0.47 5.33 7.69
CA PHE A 55 1.32 6.51 7.74
C PHE A 55 0.65 7.63 8.55
N PRO A 56 1.42 8.62 9.04
CA PRO A 56 0.85 9.92 9.36
C PRO A 56 0.25 10.58 8.10
N PRO A 57 -0.57 11.64 8.23
CA PRO A 57 -1.04 12.43 7.09
C PRO A 57 0.13 13.01 6.27
N PRO A 58 -0.09 13.33 4.97
CA PRO A 58 0.94 13.99 4.15
C PRO A 58 1.44 15.26 4.81
N GLY A 59 2.76 15.40 4.93
CA GLY A 59 3.36 16.51 5.67
C GLY A 59 3.02 17.89 5.12
N ILE A 60 2.80 18.01 3.81
CA ILE A 60 2.36 19.25 3.17
C ILE A 60 1.00 19.77 3.69
N LEU A 61 0.14 18.88 4.20
CA LEU A 61 -1.19 19.24 4.71
C LEU A 61 -1.15 19.65 6.19
N VAL A 62 -0.18 19.15 6.94
CA VAL A 62 -0.05 19.39 8.39
C VAL A 62 1.13 20.33 8.73
N GLY A 63 1.80 20.88 7.72
CA GLY A 63 2.90 21.83 7.89
C GLY A 63 4.18 21.22 8.48
N THR A 64 4.41 19.92 8.32
CA THR A 64 5.63 19.26 8.83
C THR A 64 6.83 19.45 7.88
N SER A 65 8.02 19.50 8.49
CA SER A 65 9.28 19.71 7.77
C SER A 65 9.65 18.54 6.84
N LEU A 66 10.40 18.86 5.78
CA LEU A 66 10.74 17.97 4.68
C LEU A 66 11.72 16.81 5.03
N SER A 67 12.20 16.69 6.27
CA SER A 67 13.43 15.94 6.58
C SER A 67 13.30 14.73 7.50
N LEU A 68 12.10 14.37 7.96
CA LEU A 68 11.95 13.21 8.84
C LEU A 68 11.91 11.89 8.06
N PRO A 69 12.59 10.82 8.53
CA PRO A 69 12.38 9.49 8.00
C PRO A 69 10.90 9.11 8.17
N LEU A 70 10.28 8.62 7.09
CA LEU A 70 8.89 8.17 7.13
C LEU A 70 8.75 6.98 8.08
N SER A 71 8.12 7.20 9.23
CA SER A 71 7.66 6.13 10.12
C SER A 71 6.30 5.60 9.65
N ALA A 72 6.04 4.35 9.98
CA ALA A 72 4.75 3.73 9.72
C ALA A 72 4.48 2.66 10.77
N ASP A 73 3.26 2.65 11.28
CA ASP A 73 2.72 1.47 11.93
C ASP A 73 2.34 0.44 10.86
N VAL A 74 2.12 -0.81 11.27
CA VAL A 74 1.69 -1.86 10.34
C VAL A 74 0.42 -2.50 10.88
N ASN A 75 -0.64 -2.47 10.08
CA ASN A 75 -1.85 -3.22 10.33
C ASN A 75 -1.78 -4.57 9.62
N PHE A 76 -2.09 -5.65 10.33
CA PHE A 76 -2.15 -7.01 9.77
C PHE A 76 -3.60 -7.41 9.57
N ILE A 77 -4.03 -7.43 8.31
CA ILE A 77 -5.42 -7.77 7.97
C ILE A 77 -5.49 -9.24 7.60
N HIS A 78 -6.31 -10.03 8.29
CA HIS A 78 -6.54 -11.43 7.93
C HIS A 78 -7.31 -11.50 6.61
N VAL A 79 -6.75 -12.21 5.62
CA VAL A 79 -7.28 -12.22 4.25
C VAL A 79 -7.81 -13.59 3.84
N ALA A 80 -7.13 -14.68 4.21
CA ALA A 80 -7.51 -16.03 3.81
C ALA A 80 -6.82 -17.08 4.69
N GLY A 81 -7.39 -18.29 4.68
CA GLY A 81 -6.88 -19.41 5.46
C GLY A 81 -7.31 -19.34 6.93
N PRO A 82 -6.69 -20.15 7.79
CA PRO A 82 -6.90 -20.09 9.23
C PRO A 82 -6.24 -18.86 9.85
N SER A 83 -6.73 -18.41 11.00
CA SER A 83 -6.09 -17.36 11.80
C SER A 83 -4.78 -17.86 12.42
N PHE A 84 -3.90 -16.96 12.87
CA PHE A 84 -2.69 -17.37 13.60
C PHE A 84 -3.01 -18.15 14.88
N GLU A 85 -4.12 -17.83 15.55
CA GLU A 85 -4.58 -18.53 16.75
C GLU A 85 -5.01 -19.97 16.42
N GLU A 86 -5.80 -20.16 15.36
CA GLU A 86 -6.23 -21.49 14.92
C GLU A 86 -5.03 -22.36 14.52
N VAL A 87 -4.05 -21.77 13.83
CA VAL A 87 -2.81 -22.45 13.48
C VAL A 87 -1.99 -22.80 14.73
N SER A 88 -1.87 -21.87 15.67
CA SER A 88 -1.18 -22.10 16.94
C SER A 88 -1.77 -23.30 17.69
N LEU A 89 -3.11 -23.35 17.83
CA LEU A 89 -3.80 -24.46 18.47
C LEU A 89 -3.56 -25.81 17.77
N ARG A 90 -3.58 -25.83 16.43
CA ARG A 90 -3.30 -27.04 15.64
C ARG A 90 -1.89 -27.58 15.85
N TYR A 91 -0.93 -26.70 16.11
CA TYR A 91 0.47 -27.07 16.33
C TYR A 91 0.87 -27.02 17.81
N GLY A 92 -0.07 -27.25 18.73
CA GLY A 92 0.23 -27.44 20.15
C GLY A 92 0.60 -26.16 20.89
N GLY A 93 0.01 -25.01 20.51
CA GLY A 93 0.22 -23.72 21.15
C GLY A 93 1.51 -23.02 20.73
N CYS A 94 2.13 -23.43 19.61
CA CYS A 94 3.32 -22.75 19.08
C CYS A 94 2.99 -21.31 18.70
N PHE A 95 3.94 -20.39 18.90
CA PHE A 95 3.86 -19.07 18.29
C PHE A 95 3.94 -19.22 16.76
N VAL A 96 3.04 -18.53 16.07
CA VAL A 96 2.97 -18.50 14.61
C VAL A 96 3.17 -17.04 14.20
N GLY A 97 4.24 -16.79 13.47
CA GLY A 97 4.61 -15.43 13.08
C GLY A 97 5.14 -15.36 11.66
N SER A 98 5.09 -14.16 11.09
CA SER A 98 5.76 -13.83 9.84
C SER A 98 6.81 -12.77 10.12
N GLN A 99 8.05 -13.04 9.74
CA GLN A 99 9.08 -12.01 9.77
C GLN A 99 8.87 -11.06 8.59
N LEU A 100 8.64 -9.78 8.87
CA LEU A 100 8.49 -8.76 7.85
C LEU A 100 9.69 -7.82 7.83
N SER A 101 10.47 -7.88 6.75
CA SER A 101 11.44 -6.82 6.44
C SER A 101 10.81 -5.87 5.43
N PHE A 102 10.45 -4.66 5.87
CA PHE A 102 9.91 -3.62 4.99
C PHE A 102 10.56 -2.27 5.29
N TYR A 103 10.74 -1.47 4.25
CA TYR A 103 11.14 -0.07 4.38
C TYR A 103 9.94 0.81 3.99
N PRO A 104 9.34 1.56 4.94
CA PRO A 104 8.14 2.36 4.70
C PRO A 104 8.22 3.25 3.45
N GLY A 105 9.38 3.90 3.25
CA GLY A 105 9.61 4.79 2.12
C GLY A 105 9.50 4.12 0.74
N TYR A 106 9.86 2.83 0.61
CA TYR A 106 9.71 2.12 -0.66
C TYR A 106 8.25 1.81 -0.98
N PHE A 107 7.45 1.51 0.04
CA PHE A 107 6.02 1.34 -0.14
C PHE A 107 5.37 2.68 -0.51
N ALA A 108 5.66 3.74 0.24
CA ALA A 108 5.15 5.09 -0.04
C ALA A 108 5.53 5.60 -1.44
N ARG A 109 6.77 5.35 -1.92
CA ARG A 109 7.16 5.65 -3.32
C ARG A 109 6.33 4.88 -4.35
N THR A 110 5.92 3.65 -4.04
CA THR A 110 5.02 2.89 -4.92
C THR A 110 3.63 3.51 -4.95
N ILE A 111 3.10 3.90 -3.79
CA ILE A 111 1.84 4.64 -3.67
C ILE A 111 1.91 5.94 -4.48
N ALA A 112 2.96 6.74 -4.31
CA ALA A 112 3.19 7.96 -5.06
C ALA A 112 3.21 7.73 -6.57
N LYS A 113 3.87 6.66 -7.04
CA LYS A 113 3.92 6.32 -8.47
C LYS A 113 2.54 5.95 -9.02
N ILE A 114 1.75 5.16 -8.30
CA ILE A 114 0.38 4.80 -8.68
C ILE A 114 -0.46 6.07 -8.80
N ALA A 115 -0.43 6.93 -7.77
CA ALA A 115 -1.15 8.19 -7.74
C ALA A 115 -0.75 9.13 -8.88
N TYR A 116 0.54 9.30 -9.13
CA TYR A 116 1.05 10.11 -10.23
C TYR A 116 0.52 9.60 -11.59
N CYS A 117 0.55 8.29 -11.82
CA CYS A 117 0.00 7.71 -13.05
C CYS A 117 -1.51 7.92 -13.17
N ALA A 118 -2.27 7.80 -12.07
CA ALA A 118 -3.71 8.06 -12.05
C ALA A 118 -4.03 9.52 -12.39
N ALA A 119 -3.29 10.46 -11.81
CA ALA A 119 -3.42 11.89 -12.11
C ALA A 119 -3.05 12.18 -13.56
N VAL A 120 -1.95 11.62 -14.09
CA VAL A 120 -1.57 11.78 -15.50
C VAL A 120 -2.62 11.20 -16.44
N TYR A 121 -3.21 10.05 -16.11
CA TYR A 121 -4.29 9.47 -16.90
C TYR A 121 -5.52 10.38 -16.95
N THR A 122 -5.85 11.01 -15.81
CA THR A 122 -7.05 11.84 -15.65
C THR A 122 -6.89 13.25 -16.23
N LEU A 123 -5.70 13.85 -16.07
CA LEU A 123 -5.45 15.28 -16.28
C LEU A 123 -4.40 15.55 -17.38
N GLY A 124 -3.82 14.50 -17.95
CA GLY A 124 -2.70 14.60 -18.88
C GLY A 124 -1.35 14.80 -18.19
N ILE A 125 -0.26 14.63 -18.95
CA ILE A 125 1.11 14.71 -18.42
C ILE A 125 1.66 16.13 -18.31
N ALA A 126 1.20 17.06 -19.16
CA ALA A 126 1.69 18.44 -19.22
C ALA A 126 1.79 19.13 -17.84
N PRO A 127 0.80 19.01 -16.94
CA PRO A 127 0.82 19.72 -15.65
C PRO A 127 1.85 19.13 -14.69
N PHE A 128 2.24 17.87 -14.86
CA PHE A 128 3.08 17.16 -13.90
C PHE A 128 4.54 17.05 -14.34
N LYS A 129 4.91 17.58 -15.51
CA LYS A 129 6.30 17.52 -16.03
C LYS A 129 7.32 18.05 -15.01
N GLY A 130 7.01 19.17 -14.36
CA GLY A 130 7.83 19.80 -13.33
C GLY A 130 7.45 19.45 -11.88
N SER A 131 6.53 18.51 -11.66
CA SER A 131 6.04 18.21 -10.31
C SER A 131 7.17 17.66 -9.41
N PRO A 132 7.43 18.25 -8.22
CA PRO A 132 8.51 17.83 -7.33
C PRO A 132 8.48 16.35 -6.94
N ILE A 133 7.27 15.78 -6.80
CA ILE A 133 7.07 14.37 -6.45
C ILE A 133 7.75 13.40 -7.42
N ARG A 134 8.07 13.80 -8.66
CA ARG A 134 8.79 12.94 -9.61
C ARG A 134 10.17 12.55 -9.08
N ARG A 135 10.92 13.50 -8.52
CA ARG A 135 12.23 13.25 -7.89
C ARG A 135 12.10 12.31 -6.70
N VAL A 136 11.04 12.50 -5.91
CA VAL A 136 10.73 11.64 -4.76
C VAL A 136 10.41 10.21 -5.20
N ILE A 137 9.59 10.05 -6.25
CA ILE A 137 9.28 8.74 -6.85
C ILE A 137 10.56 8.08 -7.37
N LEU A 138 11.50 8.83 -7.93
CA LEU A 138 12.80 8.33 -8.40
C LEU A 138 13.79 8.05 -7.26
N GLY A 139 13.55 8.61 -6.07
CA GLY A 139 14.42 8.45 -4.90
C GLY A 139 15.58 9.45 -4.86
N GLU A 140 15.53 10.48 -5.71
CA GLU A 140 16.46 11.60 -5.74
C GLU A 140 16.17 12.61 -4.60
N ASP A 141 14.96 12.52 -4.03
CA ASP A 141 14.49 13.34 -2.92
C ASP A 141 13.87 12.41 -1.86
N LEU A 142 14.32 12.55 -0.61
CA LEU A 142 13.94 11.65 0.49
C LEU A 142 12.68 12.10 1.23
N SER A 143 12.09 13.23 0.86
CA SER A 143 10.92 13.83 1.53
C SER A 143 9.59 13.13 1.20
N ILE A 144 9.56 11.80 1.05
CA ILE A 144 8.36 11.05 0.63
C ILE A 144 7.17 11.23 1.58
N GLY A 145 7.41 11.31 2.89
CA GLY A 145 6.37 11.56 3.90
C GLY A 145 5.72 12.95 3.80
N HIS A 146 6.36 13.90 3.11
CA HIS A 146 5.76 15.19 2.85
C HIS A 146 4.62 15.09 1.82
N TRP A 147 4.73 14.16 0.86
CA TRP A 147 3.80 14.02 -0.27
C TRP A 147 2.81 12.86 -0.10
N VAL A 148 3.19 11.84 0.66
CA VAL A 148 2.40 10.61 0.85
C VAL A 148 2.15 10.39 2.33
N GLY A 149 0.89 10.10 2.67
CA GLY A 149 0.48 9.76 4.02
C GLY A 149 -0.82 8.96 4.05
N ALA A 150 -1.40 8.79 5.24
CA ALA A 150 -2.75 8.23 5.38
C ALA A 150 -3.81 9.30 5.12
N TRP A 151 -4.95 8.87 4.57
CA TRP A 151 -6.16 9.66 4.55
C TRP A 151 -6.82 9.63 5.93
N THR A 152 -7.22 10.80 6.45
CA THR A 152 -7.81 10.96 7.79
C THR A 152 -9.25 11.45 7.79
N GLY A 153 -9.83 11.70 6.61
CA GLY A 153 -11.25 12.05 6.49
C GLY A 153 -12.15 10.82 6.48
N ASP A 154 -13.44 11.05 6.23
CA ASP A 154 -14.40 9.97 5.96
C ASP A 154 -13.93 9.10 4.80
N PRO A 155 -14.17 7.77 4.82
CA PRO A 155 -13.73 6.85 3.77
C PRO A 155 -14.05 7.39 2.38
N ALA A 156 -13.00 7.72 1.62
CA ALA A 156 -13.17 8.32 0.31
C ALA A 156 -13.62 7.27 -0.70
N ASN A 157 -13.10 6.05 -0.60
CA ASN A 157 -13.40 4.95 -1.50
C ASN A 157 -14.28 3.90 -0.83
N GLU A 158 -15.15 3.26 -1.60
CA GLU A 158 -15.85 2.06 -1.14
C GLU A 158 -14.87 0.91 -0.88
N ALA A 159 -15.17 0.07 0.11
CA ALA A 159 -14.43 -1.16 0.38
C ALA A 159 -14.84 -2.29 -0.58
N LYS A 160 -14.81 -2.01 -1.90
CA LYS A 160 -15.18 -2.96 -2.96
C LYS A 160 -14.11 -3.04 -4.04
N GLY A 161 -14.01 -4.22 -4.65
CA GLY A 161 -13.04 -4.50 -5.71
C GLY A 161 -11.61 -4.61 -5.21
N LEU A 162 -10.69 -4.84 -6.14
CA LEU A 162 -9.29 -5.08 -5.79
C LEU A 162 -8.56 -3.79 -5.39
N HIS A 163 -8.76 -2.69 -6.11
CA HIS A 163 -8.18 -1.39 -5.79
C HIS A 163 -9.21 -0.32 -6.06
N ALA A 164 -9.22 0.74 -5.25
CA ALA A 164 -10.08 1.89 -5.46
C ALA A 164 -9.25 3.17 -5.38
N MET A 165 -9.59 4.18 -6.17
CA MET A 165 -8.92 5.47 -6.12
C MET A 165 -9.83 6.59 -6.57
N GLN A 166 -9.56 7.79 -6.05
CA GLN A 166 -10.16 9.04 -6.49
C GLN A 166 -9.08 10.08 -6.77
N VAL A 167 -9.26 10.83 -7.84
CA VAL A 167 -8.45 12.01 -8.15
C VAL A 167 -9.33 13.23 -7.88
N ARG A 168 -8.90 14.08 -6.95
CA ARG A 168 -9.56 15.31 -6.54
C ARG A 168 -8.66 16.50 -6.85
N MET A 169 -9.28 17.64 -7.09
CA MET A 169 -8.59 18.92 -7.17
C MET A 169 -9.10 19.79 -6.05
N GLU A 170 -8.16 20.36 -5.31
CA GLU A 170 -8.42 21.25 -4.20
C GLU A 170 -7.35 22.34 -4.23
N ASP A 171 -7.79 23.60 -4.24
CA ASP A 171 -6.94 24.76 -4.50
C ASP A 171 -6.10 24.60 -5.77
N SER A 172 -4.77 24.63 -5.63
CA SER A 172 -3.82 24.43 -6.73
C SER A 172 -3.21 23.03 -6.75
N ASN A 173 -3.69 22.11 -5.91
CA ASN A 173 -3.11 20.77 -5.76
C ASN A 173 -4.03 19.70 -6.35
N VAL A 174 -3.41 18.59 -6.76
CA VAL A 174 -4.12 17.37 -7.15
C VAL A 174 -3.94 16.35 -6.04
N HIS A 175 -5.06 15.90 -5.48
CA HIS A 175 -5.13 14.97 -4.38
C HIS A 175 -5.54 13.61 -4.94
N VAL A 176 -4.74 12.58 -4.69
CA VAL A 176 -5.10 11.21 -5.05
C VAL A 176 -5.28 10.41 -3.77
N ILE A 177 -6.49 9.92 -3.55
CA ILE A 177 -6.83 9.07 -2.40
C ILE A 177 -7.02 7.67 -2.93
N LEU A 178 -6.19 6.72 -2.52
CA LEU A 178 -6.21 5.36 -3.05
C LEU A 178 -6.22 4.31 -1.93
N ARG A 179 -6.94 3.23 -2.17
CA ARG A 179 -7.03 2.05 -1.32
C ARG A 179 -6.59 0.81 -2.08
N LEU A 180 -5.50 0.17 -1.64
CA LEU A 180 -5.03 -1.09 -2.24
C LEU A 180 -5.67 -2.28 -1.54
N PHE A 181 -6.20 -3.26 -2.28
CA PHE A 181 -6.95 -4.38 -1.72
C PHE A 181 -8.23 -3.94 -1.00
N ALA A 182 -9.00 -3.06 -1.66
CA ALA A 182 -10.15 -2.37 -1.06
C ALA A 182 -11.21 -3.32 -0.48
N GLN A 183 -11.42 -4.48 -1.09
CA GLN A 183 -12.29 -5.55 -0.60
C GLN A 183 -11.93 -6.10 0.80
N PHE A 184 -10.72 -5.84 1.31
CA PHE A 184 -10.29 -6.24 2.66
C PHE A 184 -10.28 -5.07 3.65
N ASN A 185 -10.96 -3.97 3.33
CA ASN A 185 -11.07 -2.78 4.19
C ASN A 185 -9.69 -2.24 4.66
N THR A 186 -8.74 -2.19 3.73
CA THR A 186 -7.39 -1.71 3.99
C THR A 186 -7.34 -0.18 4.17
N PRO A 187 -6.24 0.34 4.76
CA PRO A 187 -6.03 1.78 4.88
C PRO A 187 -6.11 2.52 3.55
N GLU A 188 -6.55 3.78 3.61
CA GLU A 188 -6.50 4.70 2.48
C GLU A 188 -5.24 5.57 2.56
N TYR A 189 -4.60 5.74 1.42
CA TYR A 189 -3.42 6.55 1.26
C TYR A 189 -3.76 7.83 0.52
N HIS A 190 -3.21 8.94 1.00
CA HIS A 190 -3.37 10.25 0.42
C HIS A 190 -2.04 10.68 -0.20
N VAL A 191 -2.07 11.00 -1.48
CA VAL A 191 -0.95 11.58 -2.21
C VAL A 191 -1.31 12.97 -2.68
N VAL A 192 -0.46 13.95 -2.38
CA VAL A 192 -0.59 15.32 -2.86
C VAL A 192 0.39 15.52 -4.00
N LEU A 193 -0.10 16.04 -5.12
CA LEU A 193 0.67 16.40 -6.30
C LEU A 193 0.54 17.90 -6.53
N GLN A 194 1.66 18.55 -6.84
CA GLN A 194 1.69 19.97 -7.24
C GLN A 194 1.86 20.08 -8.75
N PRO A 195 0.81 20.47 -9.50
CA PRO A 195 0.92 20.85 -10.90
C PRO A 195 1.89 22.01 -11.10
N THR A 196 2.51 22.05 -12.27
CA THR A 196 3.39 23.14 -12.71
C THR A 196 2.53 24.35 -13.08
N ALA A 197 2.89 25.53 -12.57
CA ALA A 197 2.17 26.78 -12.83
C ALA A 197 2.03 27.08 -14.33
N GLY A 198 0.89 27.63 -14.74
CA GLY A 198 0.64 28.11 -16.11
C GLY A 198 0.02 27.11 -17.08
N TYR A 199 -0.09 25.82 -16.73
CA TYR A 199 -0.68 24.80 -17.62
C TYR A 199 -2.14 24.44 -17.32
N PHE A 200 -2.72 24.96 -16.24
CA PHE A 200 -3.95 24.39 -15.70
C PHE A 200 -5.01 25.44 -15.39
N ILE A 201 -6.16 25.33 -16.08
CA ILE A 201 -7.40 26.03 -15.77
C ILE A 201 -8.28 25.03 -15.01
N GLN A 202 -8.64 25.33 -13.76
CA GLN A 202 -9.60 24.53 -12.99
C GLN A 202 -10.90 24.37 -13.81
N PRO A 203 -11.30 23.15 -14.20
CA PRO A 203 -12.62 22.92 -14.76
C PRO A 203 -13.67 23.20 -13.68
N LYS A 204 -14.69 24.01 -14.00
CA LYS A 204 -15.74 24.42 -13.06
C LYS A 204 -16.50 23.26 -12.40
N LYS A 205 -16.46 22.06 -12.99
CA LYS A 205 -16.95 20.80 -12.41
C LYS A 205 -16.09 19.65 -12.94
N PHE A 206 -15.38 18.96 -12.07
CA PHE A 206 -14.76 17.68 -12.42
C PHE A 206 -15.80 16.58 -12.17
N PRO A 207 -16.19 15.80 -13.20
CA PRO A 207 -17.13 14.71 -12.99
C PRO A 207 -16.46 13.60 -12.19
N TRP A 208 -17.08 13.24 -11.08
CA TRP A 208 -16.79 12.04 -10.32
C TRP A 208 -16.88 10.82 -11.25
N ARG A 209 -15.80 10.08 -11.39
CA ARG A 209 -15.80 8.73 -11.95
C ARG A 209 -14.88 7.86 -11.13
#